data_AF-A0A6G2K1T2-F1
#
_entry.id   AF-A0A6G2K1T2-F1
#
_cell.length_a   1.000
_cell.length_b   1.000
_cell.length_c   1.000
_cell.angle_alpha   90.00
_cell.angle_beta   90.00
_cell.angle_gamma   90.00
#
_symmetry.space_group_name_H-M   'P 1'
#
loop_
_entity.id
_entity.type
_entity.pdbx_description
1 polymer ?
#
loop_
_entity_poly.entity_id
_entity_poly.type
_entity_poly.pdbx_seq_one_letter_code
_entity_poly.pdbx_strand_id
1 'polypeptide(L)'
;GYDEQGWVRVQAPAHWIENRVAEAKAASDPKAKRKLTKRRPPERNYSHWDEQTFDRLVGADPEPLVSSFEVSHQMVMNMLDRPGDGCADLRRLLVENHEPRRRQRRHIRRAVAIYRSLLDAGVVEVLETPDERGRRARVTVDLQDSFALHQPLSLFAVEALGVLEATEDGYALDVLSVLESVLENPGPVIAAQVERLRSDLLGELKAQGVPYEERMERLAAVEHPKPLRDFLYGSFDIFRRHHPWVEGDNVRPKSIAREMRERAMTFGEYVNHYGLKRSEGLLLRYLSDAYRALIRNVPADLRTAELDELTDWLGALVRGVDSSLLDEWERLTAVAEEAER
;
A
#
# COMPACT_ATOMS: atom_id res chain seq x y z
N GLY A 1 -11.17 16.35 -5.77
CA GLY A 1 -11.19 17.72 -5.23
C GLY A 1 -11.37 18.66 -6.39
N TYR A 2 -12.26 19.64 -6.26
CA TYR A 2 -12.51 20.70 -7.23
C TYR A 2 -11.96 22.03 -6.67
N ASP A 3 -10.82 21.99 -6.00
CA ASP A 3 -10.21 23.19 -5.46
C ASP A 3 -9.55 23.95 -6.61
N GLU A 4 -10.13 25.09 -6.97
CA GLU A 4 -9.61 25.97 -8.02
C GLU A 4 -8.36 26.73 -7.56
N GLN A 5 -8.10 26.77 -6.26
CA GLN A 5 -6.96 27.45 -5.65
C GLN A 5 -6.46 26.66 -4.44
N GLY A 6 -5.14 26.57 -4.28
CA GLY A 6 -4.48 26.00 -3.12
C GLY A 6 -3.40 26.96 -2.60
N TRP A 7 -3.22 27.00 -1.29
CA TRP A 7 -2.18 27.80 -0.65
C TRP A 7 -1.03 26.91 -0.24
N VAL A 8 0.18 27.22 -0.71
CA VAL A 8 1.40 26.52 -0.30
C VAL A 8 2.21 27.46 0.59
N ARG A 9 2.43 27.06 1.84
CA ARG A 9 3.32 27.78 2.75
C ARG A 9 4.70 27.15 2.69
N VAL A 10 5.66 27.89 2.15
CA VAL A 10 7.06 27.48 2.10
C VAL A 10 7.80 28.06 3.30
N GLN A 11 8.53 27.22 4.03
CA GLN A 11 9.35 27.65 5.16
C GLN A 11 10.80 27.19 4.96
N ALA A 12 11.75 28.04 5.37
CA ALA A 12 13.17 27.69 5.34
C ALA A 12 13.47 26.58 6.37
N PRO A 13 14.45 25.70 6.12
CA PRO A 13 14.86 24.69 7.09
C PRO A 13 15.39 25.33 8.38
N ALA A 14 15.15 24.67 9.53
CA ALA A 14 15.53 25.20 10.84
C ALA A 14 17.01 25.62 10.93
N HIS A 15 17.94 24.77 10.45
CA HIS A 15 19.37 25.10 10.45
C HIS A 15 19.70 26.34 9.61
N TRP A 16 18.94 26.60 8.55
CA TRP A 16 19.13 27.76 7.68
C TRP A 16 18.66 29.05 8.36
N ILE A 17 17.50 29.00 9.03
CA ILE A 17 16.99 30.11 9.87
C ILE A 17 17.98 30.42 10.99
N GLU A 18 18.43 29.41 11.73
CA GLU A 18 19.37 29.56 12.84
C GLU A 18 20.70 30.16 12.36
N ASN A 19 21.21 29.73 11.21
CA ASN A 19 22.42 30.29 10.61
C ASN A 19 22.23 31.76 10.20
N ARG A 20 21.11 32.13 9.55
CA ARG A 20 20.79 33.52 9.18
C ARG A 20 20.68 34.43 10.41
N VAL A 21 20.02 33.97 11.48
CA VAL A 21 19.93 34.71 12.74
C VAL A 21 21.30 34.90 13.39
N ALA A 22 22.13 33.86 13.38
CA ALA A 22 23.47 33.94 13.97
C ALA A 22 24.41 34.82 13.13
N GLU A 23 24.30 34.79 11.80
CA GLU A 23 25.02 35.70 10.89
C GLU A 23 24.60 37.16 11.09
N ALA A 24 23.29 37.44 11.22
CA ALA A 24 22.79 38.78 11.48
C ALA A 24 23.28 39.34 12.82
N LYS A 25 23.32 38.50 13.87
CA LYS A 25 23.87 38.86 15.19
C LYS A 25 25.38 39.09 15.16
N ALA A 26 26.10 38.35 14.31
CA ALA A 26 27.55 38.47 14.16
C ALA A 26 27.97 39.56 13.14
N ALA A 27 27.04 40.17 12.42
CA ALA A 27 27.33 41.14 11.36
C ALA A 27 28.00 42.43 11.88
N SER A 28 27.77 42.78 13.15
CA SER A 28 28.33 43.97 13.81
C SER A 28 29.75 43.77 14.36
N ASP A 29 30.25 42.53 14.50
CA ASP A 29 31.60 42.23 15.01
C ASP A 29 32.39 41.32 14.03
N PRO A 30 33.47 41.83 13.40
CA PRO A 30 34.34 41.05 12.51
C PRO A 30 34.97 39.80 13.15
N LYS A 31 35.21 39.80 14.47
CA LYS A 31 35.74 38.64 15.20
C LYS A 31 34.66 37.58 15.43
N ALA A 32 33.43 37.99 15.77
CA ALA A 32 32.28 37.10 15.89
C ALA A 32 31.95 36.43 14.54
N LYS A 33 32.03 37.19 13.44
CA LYS A 33 31.81 36.66 12.09
C LYS A 33 32.83 35.58 11.69
N ARG A 34 34.09 35.72 12.09
CA ARG A 34 35.14 34.71 11.85
C ARG A 34 35.01 33.45 12.70
N LYS A 35 34.40 33.53 13.88
CA LYS A 35 34.18 32.39 14.80
C LYS A 35 32.84 31.68 14.61
N LEU A 36 31.99 32.18 13.72
CA LEU A 36 30.65 31.62 13.52
C LEU A 36 30.73 30.22 12.90
N THR A 37 30.26 29.22 13.64
CA THR A 37 30.14 27.85 13.14
C THR A 37 28.73 27.63 12.64
N LYS A 38 28.57 27.37 11.34
CA LYS A 38 27.26 27.09 10.74
C LYS A 38 26.77 25.71 11.17
N ARG A 39 25.51 25.62 11.57
CA ARG A 39 24.84 24.34 11.77
C ARG A 39 24.72 23.63 10.43
N ARG A 40 25.06 22.34 10.44
CA ARG A 40 25.01 21.47 9.27
C ARG A 40 23.58 21.00 9.02
N PRO A 41 23.21 20.70 7.76
CA PRO A 41 21.98 20.01 7.47
C PRO A 41 21.94 18.60 8.09
N PRO A 42 20.75 18.02 8.32
CA PRO A 42 20.61 16.64 8.80
C PRO A 42 21.29 15.61 7.89
N GLU A 43 21.88 14.56 8.46
CA GLU A 43 22.65 13.54 7.71
C GLU A 43 21.77 12.48 7.02
N ARG A 44 20.50 12.32 7.43
CA ARG A 44 19.57 11.34 6.85
C ARG A 44 18.30 12.02 6.35
N ASN A 45 17.82 11.59 5.18
CA ASN A 45 16.58 12.02 4.52
C ASN A 45 16.41 13.55 4.43
N TYR A 46 17.51 14.26 4.16
CA TYR A 46 17.49 15.71 3.94
C TYR A 46 17.40 16.01 2.44
N SER A 47 16.26 16.55 2.01
CA SER A 47 16.15 17.20 0.72
C SER A 47 16.65 18.63 0.86
N HIS A 48 17.70 18.97 0.12
CA HIS A 48 18.26 20.32 0.13
C HIS A 48 17.19 21.33 -0.29
N TRP A 49 16.98 22.35 0.54
CA TRP A 49 16.01 23.41 0.30
C TRP A 49 16.61 24.76 0.70
N ASP A 50 16.71 25.66 -0.25
CA ASP A 50 17.18 27.03 -0.09
C ASP A 50 16.46 27.98 -1.06
N GLU A 51 16.78 29.27 -0.96
CA GLU A 51 16.20 30.31 -1.80
C GLU A 51 16.42 30.05 -3.30
N GLN A 52 17.61 29.58 -3.69
CA GLN A 52 17.89 29.20 -5.08
C GLN A 52 17.04 28.02 -5.55
N THR A 53 16.84 27.01 -4.70
CA THR A 53 15.98 25.86 -5.02
C THR A 53 14.53 26.31 -5.19
N PHE A 54 14.05 27.23 -4.34
CA PHE A 54 12.73 27.83 -4.46
C PHE A 54 12.58 28.60 -5.77
N ASP A 55 13.48 29.55 -6.07
CA ASP A 55 13.42 30.36 -7.29
C ASP A 55 13.45 29.49 -8.54
N ARG A 56 14.27 28.44 -8.52
CA ARG A 56 14.33 27.45 -9.61
C ARG A 56 13.00 26.71 -9.78
N LEU A 57 12.34 26.30 -8.70
CA LEU A 57 11.07 25.59 -8.77
C LEU A 57 9.91 26.51 -9.21
N VAL A 58 9.93 27.77 -8.78
CA VAL A 58 8.94 28.78 -9.21
C VAL A 58 9.11 29.14 -10.68
N GLY A 59 10.36 29.24 -11.16
CA GLY A 59 10.68 29.58 -12.55
C GLY A 59 10.74 28.40 -13.53
N ALA A 60 10.65 27.16 -13.04
CA ALA A 60 10.68 25.97 -13.90
C ALA A 60 9.32 25.73 -14.56
N ASP A 61 9.35 25.22 -15.80
CA ASP A 61 8.15 24.70 -16.43
C ASP A 61 7.61 23.52 -15.61
N PRO A 62 6.29 23.49 -15.29
CA PRO A 62 5.70 22.37 -14.58
C PRO A 62 5.97 21.05 -15.30
N GLU A 63 6.34 20.03 -14.53
CA GLU A 63 6.48 18.68 -15.10
C GLU A 63 5.14 18.25 -15.71
N PRO A 64 5.13 17.71 -16.94
CA PRO A 64 3.90 17.25 -17.55
C PRO A 64 3.34 16.10 -16.72
N LEU A 65 2.08 16.24 -16.30
CA LEU A 65 1.38 15.16 -15.62
C LEU A 65 1.32 13.96 -16.56
N VAL A 66 1.98 12.87 -16.17
CA VAL A 66 1.84 11.59 -16.86
C VAL A 66 0.59 10.90 -16.38
N SER A 67 -0.24 10.46 -17.32
CA SER A 67 -1.43 9.69 -16.97
C SER A 67 -1.04 8.36 -16.32
N SER A 68 -1.58 8.13 -15.13
CA SER A 68 -1.56 6.87 -14.38
C SER A 68 -2.83 6.05 -14.58
N PHE A 69 -3.65 6.37 -15.59
CA PHE A 69 -4.91 5.68 -15.86
C PHE A 69 -4.66 4.20 -16.18
N GLU A 70 -5.30 3.31 -15.43
CA GLU A 70 -5.29 1.87 -15.68
C GLU A 70 -6.70 1.31 -15.57
N VAL A 71 -7.00 0.34 -16.44
CA VAL A 71 -8.29 -0.37 -16.42
C VAL A 71 -8.16 -1.54 -15.48
N SER A 72 -8.85 -1.47 -14.35
CA SER A 72 -8.95 -2.54 -13.36
C SER A 72 -10.27 -3.31 -13.49
N HIS A 73 -10.31 -4.50 -12.92
CA HIS A 73 -11.52 -5.32 -12.85
C HIS A 73 -12.64 -4.59 -12.10
N GLN A 74 -12.29 -3.97 -10.96
CA GLN A 74 -13.20 -3.16 -10.16
C GLN A 74 -13.83 -2.03 -10.98
N MET A 75 -13.03 -1.33 -11.80
CA MET A 75 -13.56 -0.27 -12.66
C MET A 75 -14.59 -0.83 -13.64
N VAL A 76 -14.32 -1.97 -14.28
CA VAL A 76 -15.26 -2.60 -15.22
C VAL A 76 -16.55 -2.98 -14.51
N MET A 77 -16.48 -3.69 -13.37
CA MET A 77 -17.69 -4.07 -12.61
C MET A 77 -18.49 -2.86 -12.12
N ASN A 78 -17.82 -1.86 -11.54
CA ASN A 78 -18.49 -0.64 -11.10
C ASN A 78 -19.13 0.12 -12.25
N MET A 79 -18.59 0.05 -13.47
CA MET A 79 -19.22 0.64 -14.65
C MET A 79 -20.43 -0.16 -15.12
N LEU A 80 -20.34 -1.50 -15.09
CA LEU A 80 -21.45 -2.38 -15.48
C LEU A 80 -22.62 -2.31 -14.49
N ASP A 81 -22.35 -2.06 -13.21
CA ASP A 81 -23.38 -2.02 -12.17
C ASP A 81 -24.16 -0.70 -12.09
N ARG A 82 -23.67 0.35 -12.75
CA ARG A 82 -24.36 1.65 -12.81
C ARG A 82 -25.73 1.52 -13.46
N PRO A 83 -26.72 2.31 -13.02
CA PRO A 83 -27.97 2.45 -13.76
C PRO A 83 -27.70 2.90 -15.21
N GLY A 84 -28.38 2.26 -16.18
CA GLY A 84 -28.22 2.50 -17.62
C GLY A 84 -27.28 1.52 -18.31
N ASP A 85 -26.74 1.94 -19.46
CA ASP A 85 -25.85 1.11 -20.28
C ASP A 85 -24.38 1.26 -19.85
N GLY A 86 -23.98 0.45 -18.87
CA GLY A 86 -22.61 0.43 -18.35
C GLY A 86 -21.56 0.08 -19.41
N CYS A 87 -21.92 -0.70 -20.44
CA CYS A 87 -21.01 -1.00 -21.56
C CYS A 87 -20.76 0.24 -22.43
N ALA A 88 -21.80 1.02 -22.71
CA ALA A 88 -21.68 2.28 -23.44
C ALA A 88 -20.87 3.31 -22.66
N ASP A 89 -21.05 3.39 -21.34
CA ASP A 89 -20.29 4.29 -20.48
C ASP A 89 -18.82 3.88 -20.36
N LEU A 90 -18.54 2.58 -20.22
CA LEU A 90 -17.17 2.06 -20.25
C LEU A 90 -16.50 2.37 -21.60
N ARG A 91 -17.20 2.20 -22.72
CA ARG A 91 -16.70 2.59 -24.04
C ARG A 91 -16.35 4.07 -24.11
N ARG A 92 -17.20 4.94 -23.58
CA ARG A 92 -16.98 6.40 -23.54
C ARG A 92 -15.71 6.74 -22.76
N LEU A 93 -15.58 6.22 -21.54
CA LEU A 93 -14.40 6.42 -20.70
C LEU A 93 -13.10 6.00 -21.40
N LEU A 94 -13.13 4.90 -22.14
CA LEU A 94 -11.94 4.34 -22.80
C LEU A 94 -11.54 5.09 -24.08
N VAL A 95 -12.47 5.82 -24.71
CA VAL A 95 -12.27 6.49 -26.00
C VAL A 95 -12.14 8.01 -25.87
N GLU A 96 -12.80 8.61 -24.87
CA GLU A 96 -12.86 10.07 -24.66
C GLU A 96 -11.89 10.58 -23.58
N ASN A 97 -10.90 9.77 -23.18
CA ASN A 97 -9.83 10.21 -22.27
C ASN A 97 -8.68 10.91 -23.02
N HIS A 98 -7.82 11.60 -22.27
CA HIS A 98 -6.67 12.35 -22.78
C HIS A 98 -5.43 11.48 -23.08
N GLU A 99 -5.53 10.15 -23.04
CA GLU A 99 -4.41 9.26 -23.35
C GLU A 99 -4.12 9.23 -24.87
N PRO A 100 -2.86 9.04 -25.28
CA PRO A 100 -2.53 8.77 -26.67
C PRO A 100 -3.27 7.54 -27.21
N ARG A 101 -3.61 7.55 -28.51
CA ARG A 101 -4.38 6.48 -29.18
C ARG A 101 -3.81 5.07 -28.95
N ARG A 102 -2.48 4.94 -28.85
CA ARG A 102 -1.81 3.66 -28.55
C ARG A 102 -2.19 3.14 -27.15
N ARG A 103 -2.24 4.01 -26.14
CA ARG A 103 -2.64 3.66 -24.77
C ARG A 103 -4.14 3.38 -24.67
N GLN A 104 -4.98 4.21 -25.28
CA GLN A 104 -6.43 3.94 -25.39
C GLN A 104 -6.72 2.52 -25.92
N ARG A 105 -6.04 2.10 -26.99
CA ARG A 105 -6.18 0.72 -27.52
C ARG A 105 -5.75 -0.36 -26.51
N ARG A 106 -4.72 -0.11 -25.69
CA ARG A 106 -4.31 -1.02 -24.61
C ARG A 106 -5.39 -1.11 -23.53
N HIS A 107 -5.95 0.02 -23.11
CA HIS A 107 -7.06 0.07 -22.15
C HIS A 107 -8.30 -0.66 -22.67
N ILE A 108 -8.67 -0.45 -23.94
CA ILE A 108 -9.81 -1.14 -24.57
C ILE A 108 -9.60 -2.66 -24.60
N ARG A 109 -8.42 -3.13 -25.04
CA ARG A 109 -8.13 -4.57 -25.04
C ARG A 109 -8.18 -5.16 -23.64
N ARG A 110 -7.64 -4.45 -22.65
CA ARG A 110 -7.69 -4.85 -21.24
C ARG A 110 -9.14 -4.93 -20.74
N ALA A 111 -9.95 -3.91 -21.00
CA ALA A 111 -11.37 -3.88 -20.62
C ALA A 111 -12.16 -5.04 -21.24
N VAL A 112 -11.94 -5.34 -22.52
CA VAL A 112 -12.60 -6.46 -23.22
C VAL A 112 -12.16 -7.81 -22.65
N ALA A 113 -10.87 -7.98 -22.34
CA ALA A 113 -10.37 -9.20 -21.71
C ALA A 113 -11.00 -9.44 -20.33
N ILE A 114 -11.07 -8.38 -19.51
CA ILE A 114 -11.75 -8.39 -18.21
C ILE A 114 -13.24 -8.73 -18.37
N TYR A 115 -13.94 -8.08 -19.31
CA TYR A 115 -15.37 -8.31 -19.50
C TYR A 115 -15.68 -9.76 -19.89
N ARG A 116 -14.95 -10.33 -20.85
CA ARG A 116 -15.13 -11.74 -21.27
C ARG A 116 -14.87 -12.71 -20.13
N SER A 117 -13.83 -12.45 -19.36
CA SER A 117 -13.52 -13.19 -18.15
C SER A 117 -14.66 -13.22 -17.15
N LEU A 118 -15.23 -12.06 -16.85
CA LEU A 118 -16.30 -11.95 -15.86
C LEU A 118 -17.56 -12.67 -16.35
N LEU A 119 -17.80 -12.70 -17.66
CA LEU A 119 -18.84 -13.52 -18.28
C LEU A 119 -18.55 -15.02 -18.13
N ASP A 120 -17.34 -15.47 -18.45
CA ASP A 120 -16.95 -16.89 -18.37
C ASP A 120 -17.02 -17.42 -16.93
N ALA A 121 -16.68 -16.58 -15.94
CA ALA A 121 -16.76 -16.90 -14.51
C ALA A 121 -18.18 -16.78 -13.93
N GLY A 122 -19.18 -16.34 -14.71
CA GLY A 122 -20.54 -16.11 -14.23
C GLY A 122 -20.70 -14.94 -13.25
N VAL A 123 -19.67 -14.09 -13.10
CA VAL A 123 -19.68 -12.88 -12.25
C VAL A 123 -20.45 -11.74 -12.92
N VAL A 124 -20.47 -11.73 -14.26
CA VAL A 124 -21.32 -10.85 -15.07
C VAL A 124 -22.22 -11.74 -15.91
N GLU A 125 -23.47 -11.34 -16.05
CA GLU A 125 -24.41 -11.94 -17.00
C GLU A 125 -24.91 -10.89 -17.99
N VAL A 126 -25.18 -11.31 -19.22
CA VAL A 126 -25.83 -10.47 -20.22
C VAL A 126 -27.33 -10.75 -20.18
N LEU A 127 -28.13 -9.71 -19.98
CA LEU A 127 -29.58 -9.79 -19.96
C LEU A 127 -30.14 -9.58 -21.37
N GLU A 128 -31.12 -10.38 -21.76
CA GLU A 128 -31.80 -10.23 -23.07
C GLU A 128 -32.53 -8.88 -23.16
N THR A 129 -33.15 -8.46 -22.06
CA THR A 129 -33.78 -7.15 -21.88
C THR A 129 -33.13 -6.39 -20.73
N PRO A 130 -33.05 -5.05 -20.81
CA PRO A 130 -32.57 -4.26 -19.68
C PRO A 130 -33.36 -4.54 -18.40
N ASP A 131 -32.68 -4.57 -17.26
CA ASP A 131 -33.34 -4.69 -15.96
C ASP A 131 -34.05 -3.39 -15.53
N GLU A 132 -34.62 -3.38 -14.33
CA GLU A 132 -35.30 -2.20 -13.74
C GLU A 132 -34.41 -0.96 -13.64
N ARG A 133 -33.07 -1.14 -13.62
CA ARG A 133 -32.09 -0.05 -13.62
C ARG A 133 -31.58 0.28 -15.02
N GLY A 134 -32.10 -0.36 -16.07
CA GLY A 134 -31.70 -0.15 -17.47
C GLY A 134 -30.41 -0.87 -17.87
N ARG A 135 -29.91 -1.81 -17.05
CA ARG A 135 -28.65 -2.52 -17.29
C ARG A 135 -28.85 -3.70 -18.23
N ARG A 136 -27.97 -3.81 -19.24
CA ARG A 136 -27.92 -4.97 -20.18
C ARG A 136 -26.86 -6.01 -19.81
N ALA A 137 -25.91 -5.62 -18.98
CA ALA A 137 -24.96 -6.52 -18.35
C ALA A 137 -25.02 -6.25 -16.85
N ARG A 138 -25.27 -7.28 -16.06
CA ARG A 138 -25.43 -7.17 -14.61
C ARG A 138 -24.34 -7.96 -13.92
N VAL A 139 -23.78 -7.41 -12.84
CA VAL A 139 -22.90 -8.16 -11.95
C VAL A 139 -23.80 -9.04 -11.07
N THR A 140 -23.58 -10.35 -11.09
CA THR A 140 -24.39 -11.36 -10.38
C THR A 140 -24.09 -11.40 -8.88
N VAL A 141 -22.95 -10.86 -8.49
CA VAL A 141 -22.51 -10.72 -7.09
C VAL A 141 -23.02 -9.40 -6.52
N ASP A 142 -23.55 -9.42 -5.30
CA ASP A 142 -23.97 -8.18 -4.62
C ASP A 142 -22.75 -7.30 -4.32
N LEU A 143 -22.61 -6.24 -5.10
CA LEU A 143 -21.49 -5.31 -5.05
C LEU A 143 -21.50 -4.45 -3.78
N GLN A 144 -22.63 -4.36 -3.08
CA GLN A 144 -22.78 -3.42 -1.96
C GLN A 144 -22.12 -3.91 -0.67
N ASP A 145 -21.94 -5.21 -0.47
CA ASP A 145 -21.33 -5.77 0.76
C ASP A 145 -19.90 -6.31 0.58
N SER A 146 -19.43 -6.54 -0.66
CA SER A 146 -18.24 -7.39 -0.91
C SER A 146 -17.04 -6.70 -1.58
N PHE A 147 -17.04 -5.38 -1.74
CA PHE A 147 -16.11 -4.71 -2.66
C PHE A 147 -15.15 -3.70 -2.02
N ALA A 148 -14.25 -4.20 -1.18
CA ALA A 148 -12.97 -3.53 -0.99
C ALA A 148 -11.86 -4.57 -1.13
N LEU A 149 -10.95 -4.29 -2.07
CA LEU A 149 -9.67 -4.96 -2.39
C LEU A 149 -9.74 -5.92 -3.59
N HIS A 150 -9.17 -5.45 -4.72
CA HIS A 150 -8.55 -6.18 -5.83
C HIS A 150 -9.15 -7.56 -6.24
N GLN A 151 -10.30 -7.52 -6.89
CA GLN A 151 -11.09 -8.71 -7.27
C GLN A 151 -10.40 -9.93 -7.91
N PRO A 152 -9.39 -9.82 -8.81
CA PRO A 152 -8.74 -11.02 -9.35
C PRO A 152 -7.98 -11.80 -8.29
N LEU A 153 -7.32 -11.09 -7.38
CA LEU A 153 -6.54 -11.69 -6.32
C LEU A 153 -7.44 -12.14 -5.16
N SER A 154 -8.57 -11.48 -4.93
CA SER A 154 -9.57 -11.94 -3.96
C SER A 154 -10.20 -13.28 -4.37
N LEU A 155 -10.50 -13.48 -5.66
CA LEU A 155 -10.94 -14.80 -6.16
C LEU A 155 -9.86 -15.86 -5.96
N PHE A 156 -8.61 -15.55 -6.31
CA PHE A 156 -7.48 -16.43 -6.04
C PHE A 156 -7.37 -16.78 -4.55
N ALA A 157 -7.54 -15.81 -3.64
CA ALA A 157 -7.46 -16.05 -2.22
C ALA A 157 -8.50 -17.09 -1.78
N VAL A 158 -9.76 -16.95 -2.19
CA VAL A 158 -10.83 -17.90 -1.84
C VAL A 158 -10.50 -19.30 -2.36
N GLU A 159 -10.06 -19.43 -3.61
CA GLU A 159 -9.66 -20.73 -4.18
C GLU A 159 -8.45 -21.33 -3.45
N ALA A 160 -7.43 -20.54 -3.16
CA ALA A 160 -6.23 -20.97 -2.46
C ALA A 160 -6.53 -21.41 -1.02
N LEU A 161 -7.44 -20.72 -0.33
CA LEU A 161 -7.90 -21.11 1.01
C LEU A 161 -8.60 -22.46 0.99
N GLY A 162 -9.39 -22.76 -0.05
CA GLY A 162 -10.07 -24.05 -0.21
C GLY A 162 -9.13 -25.24 -0.44
N VAL A 163 -7.85 -24.99 -0.71
CA VAL A 163 -6.81 -26.04 -0.84
C VAL A 163 -6.07 -26.30 0.47
N LEU A 164 -6.13 -25.37 1.43
CA LEU A 164 -5.45 -25.52 2.72
C LEU A 164 -6.16 -26.57 3.60
N GLU A 165 -5.38 -27.35 4.34
CA GLU A 165 -5.91 -28.35 5.28
C GLU A 165 -6.10 -27.75 6.67
N ALA A 166 -7.35 -27.63 7.12
CA ALA A 166 -7.71 -27.04 8.42
C ALA A 166 -7.18 -27.80 9.65
N THR A 167 -6.68 -29.03 9.46
CA THR A 167 -6.13 -29.88 10.52
C THR A 167 -4.62 -29.75 10.69
N GLU A 168 -3.94 -29.01 9.81
CA GLU A 168 -2.49 -28.80 9.92
C GLU A 168 -2.15 -27.75 10.99
N ASP A 169 -1.03 -27.96 11.68
CA ASP A 169 -0.51 -27.00 12.65
C ASP A 169 -0.13 -25.70 11.94
N GLY A 170 -0.63 -24.56 12.46
CA GLY A 170 -0.35 -23.24 11.88
C GLY A 170 -1.33 -22.80 10.77
N TYR A 171 -2.41 -23.55 10.55
CA TYR A 171 -3.47 -23.22 9.58
C TYR A 171 -3.91 -21.75 9.64
N ALA A 172 -4.15 -21.20 10.84
CA ALA A 172 -4.57 -19.81 10.99
C ALA A 172 -3.55 -18.79 10.43
N LEU A 173 -2.25 -19.05 10.61
CA LEU A 173 -1.17 -18.21 10.07
C LEU A 173 -1.02 -18.39 8.55
N ASP A 174 -1.32 -19.57 8.04
CA ASP A 174 -1.28 -19.88 6.61
C ASP A 174 -2.44 -19.21 5.86
N VAL A 175 -3.65 -19.25 6.43
CA VAL A 175 -4.78 -18.44 5.97
C VAL A 175 -4.42 -16.96 5.93
N LEU A 176 -3.83 -16.42 7.01
CA LEU A 176 -3.36 -15.04 7.04
C LEU A 176 -2.32 -14.77 5.94
N SER A 177 -1.41 -15.71 5.67
CA SER A 177 -0.38 -15.56 4.64
C SER A 177 -0.94 -15.52 3.22
N VAL A 178 -1.96 -16.34 2.93
CA VAL A 178 -2.71 -16.28 1.67
C VAL A 178 -3.34 -14.90 1.51
N LEU A 179 -4.01 -14.40 2.54
CA LEU A 179 -4.65 -13.08 2.51
C LEU A 179 -3.63 -11.94 2.38
N GLU A 180 -2.53 -11.96 3.13
CA GLU A 180 -1.45 -10.96 2.99
C GLU A 180 -0.89 -10.97 1.55
N SER A 181 -0.80 -12.13 0.91
CA SER A 181 -0.25 -12.24 -0.46
C SER A 181 -1.06 -11.49 -1.53
N VAL A 182 -2.35 -11.26 -1.29
CA VAL A 182 -3.26 -10.59 -2.22
C VAL A 182 -3.47 -9.11 -1.92
N LEU A 183 -2.96 -8.64 -0.78
CA LEU A 183 -2.96 -7.22 -0.42
C LEU A 183 -1.87 -6.45 -1.15
N GLU A 184 -2.02 -5.12 -1.17
CA GLU A 184 -0.99 -4.21 -1.67
C GLU A 184 0.27 -4.25 -0.80
N ASN A 185 1.43 -3.91 -1.36
CA ASN A 185 2.68 -3.86 -0.61
C ASN A 185 2.77 -2.53 0.16
N PRO A 186 2.89 -2.53 1.50
CA PRO A 186 3.27 -1.33 2.23
C PRO A 186 4.78 -1.13 2.07
N GLY A 187 5.18 -0.55 0.94
CA GLY A 187 6.58 -0.42 0.52
C GLY A 187 7.57 0.02 1.62
N PRO A 188 7.30 1.11 2.37
CA PRO A 188 8.14 1.53 3.50
C PRO A 188 8.33 0.48 4.60
N VAL A 189 7.30 -0.33 4.91
CA VAL A 189 7.37 -1.38 5.94
C VAL A 189 8.24 -2.54 5.44
N ILE A 190 8.02 -2.99 4.21
CA ILE A 190 8.83 -4.04 3.58
C ILE A 190 10.31 -3.61 3.48
N ALA A 191 10.55 -2.36 3.07
CA ALA A 191 11.91 -1.82 2.99
C ALA A 191 12.61 -1.81 4.37
N ALA A 192 11.88 -1.49 5.44
CA ALA A 192 12.41 -1.54 6.80
C ALA A 192 12.73 -2.97 7.26
N GLN A 193 11.89 -3.96 6.91
CA GLN A 193 12.19 -5.37 7.15
C GLN A 193 13.47 -5.82 6.45
N VAL A 194 13.61 -5.51 5.16
CA VAL A 194 14.81 -5.85 4.38
C VAL A 194 16.05 -5.19 4.96
N GLU A 195 15.99 -3.91 5.31
CA GLU A 195 17.14 -3.19 5.88
C GLU A 195 17.58 -3.79 7.22
N ARG A 196 16.62 -4.22 8.04
CA ARG A 196 16.91 -4.89 9.31
C ARG A 196 17.57 -6.25 9.09
N LEU A 197 17.00 -7.08 8.22
CA LEU A 197 17.58 -8.39 7.85
C LEU A 197 18.99 -8.25 7.28
N ARG A 198 19.23 -7.24 6.44
CA ARG A 198 20.57 -6.90 5.94
C ARG A 198 21.52 -6.49 7.05
N SER A 199 21.05 -5.71 8.02
CA SER A 199 21.85 -5.26 9.16
C SER A 199 22.26 -6.43 10.05
N ASP A 200 21.33 -7.33 10.35
CA ASP A 200 21.57 -8.52 11.17
C ASP A 200 22.56 -9.47 10.45
N LEU A 201 22.32 -9.75 9.15
CA LEU A 201 23.23 -10.57 8.33
C LEU A 201 24.63 -9.95 8.22
N LEU A 202 24.75 -8.64 8.07
CA LEU A 202 26.05 -7.97 8.04
C LEU A 202 26.82 -8.16 9.36
N GLY A 203 26.12 -8.13 10.49
CA GLY A 203 26.70 -8.40 11.82
C GLY A 203 27.24 -9.83 11.92
N GLU A 204 26.44 -10.81 11.51
CA GLU A 204 26.82 -12.22 11.50
C GLU A 204 28.02 -12.49 10.59
N LEU A 205 28.00 -12.00 9.35
CA LEU A 205 29.08 -12.21 8.39
C LEU A 205 30.38 -11.52 8.82
N LYS A 206 30.29 -10.38 9.51
CA LYS A 206 31.45 -9.73 10.14
C LYS A 206 32.02 -10.60 11.27
N ALA A 207 31.18 -11.16 12.12
CA ALA A 207 31.61 -12.04 13.21
C ALA A 207 32.25 -13.33 12.69
N GLN A 208 31.78 -13.83 11.55
CA GLN A 208 32.34 -15.02 10.87
C GLN A 208 33.59 -14.71 10.03
N GLY A 209 34.01 -13.45 9.92
CA GLY A 209 35.20 -13.05 9.15
C GLY A 209 35.06 -13.17 7.63
N VAL A 210 33.83 -13.15 7.10
CA VAL A 210 33.57 -13.33 5.66
C VAL A 210 34.15 -12.17 4.84
N PRO A 211 34.81 -12.44 3.70
CA PRO A 211 35.35 -11.41 2.81
C PRO A 211 34.32 -10.35 2.40
N TYR A 212 34.78 -9.12 2.14
CA TYR A 212 33.88 -8.01 1.78
C TYR A 212 33.03 -8.29 0.54
N GLU A 213 33.63 -8.82 -0.53
CA GLU A 213 32.91 -9.10 -1.79
C GLU A 213 31.78 -10.10 -1.58
N GLU A 214 32.06 -11.21 -0.89
CA GLU A 214 31.08 -12.23 -0.56
C GLU A 214 29.97 -11.69 0.37
N ARG A 215 30.30 -10.77 1.30
CA ARG A 215 29.29 -10.09 2.11
C ARG A 215 28.35 -9.25 1.26
N MET A 216 28.88 -8.50 0.30
CA MET A 216 28.07 -7.64 -0.56
C MET A 216 27.14 -8.46 -1.45
N GLU A 217 27.61 -9.61 -1.96
CA GLU A 217 26.78 -10.55 -2.71
C GLU A 217 25.63 -11.11 -1.86
N ARG A 218 25.93 -11.64 -0.67
CA ARG A 218 24.91 -12.18 0.25
C ARG A 218 23.90 -11.12 0.67
N LEU A 219 24.33 -9.89 0.94
CA LEU A 219 23.44 -8.78 1.29
C LEU A 219 22.53 -8.37 0.13
N ALA A 220 23.00 -8.46 -1.11
CA ALA A 220 22.19 -8.15 -2.29
C ALA A 220 21.04 -9.16 -2.50
N ALA A 221 21.22 -10.41 -2.06
CA ALA A 221 20.21 -11.45 -2.15
C ALA A 221 19.15 -11.42 -1.04
N VAL A 222 19.30 -10.53 -0.03
CA VAL A 222 18.34 -10.44 1.08
C VAL A 222 17.01 -9.88 0.57
N GLU A 223 15.94 -10.65 0.79
CA GLU A 223 14.56 -10.27 0.52
C GLU A 223 13.74 -10.26 1.81
N HIS A 224 12.54 -9.66 1.76
CA HIS A 224 11.59 -9.73 2.87
C HIS A 224 11.03 -11.16 3.03
N PRO A 225 10.53 -11.53 4.22
CA PRO A 225 9.95 -12.86 4.45
C PRO A 225 8.73 -13.10 3.54
N LYS A 226 8.69 -14.29 2.91
CA LYS A 226 7.62 -14.72 1.99
C LYS A 226 7.06 -16.08 2.45
N PRO A 227 6.21 -16.12 3.50
CA PRO A 227 5.54 -17.35 3.92
C PRO A 227 4.75 -17.96 2.77
N LEU A 228 4.68 -19.30 2.73
CA LEU A 228 3.99 -20.07 1.68
C LEU A 228 4.42 -19.71 0.24
N ARG A 229 5.65 -19.23 0.04
CA ARG A 229 6.15 -18.76 -1.26
C ARG A 229 5.83 -19.72 -2.41
N ASP A 230 6.25 -20.97 -2.26
CA ASP A 230 6.17 -21.96 -3.33
C ASP A 230 4.72 -22.39 -3.59
N PHE A 231 3.94 -22.56 -2.51
CA PHE A 231 2.50 -22.81 -2.59
C PHE A 231 1.77 -21.67 -3.30
N LEU A 232 1.98 -20.42 -2.88
CA LEU A 232 1.28 -19.26 -3.42
C LEU A 232 1.60 -19.03 -4.89
N TYR A 233 2.87 -19.09 -5.29
CA TYR A 233 3.23 -18.96 -6.69
C TYR A 233 2.75 -20.15 -7.53
N GLY A 234 2.87 -21.38 -7.01
CA GLY A 234 2.39 -22.58 -7.70
C GLY A 234 0.88 -22.58 -7.92
N SER A 235 0.11 -22.28 -6.88
CA SER A 235 -1.35 -22.14 -6.94
C SER A 235 -1.77 -21.01 -7.86
N PHE A 236 -1.06 -19.87 -7.82
CA PHE A 236 -1.36 -18.74 -8.70
C PHE A 236 -1.02 -19.01 -10.17
N ASP A 237 0.02 -19.79 -10.45
CA ASP A 237 0.37 -20.28 -11.78
C ASP A 237 -0.70 -21.22 -12.37
N ILE A 238 -1.36 -22.02 -11.52
CA ILE A 238 -2.50 -22.85 -11.92
C ILE A 238 -3.73 -21.96 -12.14
N PHE A 239 -4.04 -21.10 -11.18
CA PHE A 239 -5.16 -20.16 -11.22
C PHE A 239 -5.18 -19.37 -12.53
N ARG A 240 -4.04 -18.76 -12.93
CA ARG A 240 -3.96 -17.97 -14.17
C ARG A 240 -4.20 -18.78 -15.46
N ARG A 241 -4.00 -20.11 -15.46
CA ARG A 241 -4.30 -20.94 -16.64
C ARG A 241 -5.80 -21.03 -16.89
N HIS A 242 -6.57 -21.05 -15.81
CA HIS A 242 -8.03 -21.06 -15.84
C HIS A 242 -8.62 -19.63 -15.85
N HIS A 243 -7.81 -18.64 -15.48
CA HIS A 243 -8.18 -17.23 -15.39
C HIS A 243 -7.26 -16.31 -16.23
N PRO A 244 -7.25 -16.41 -17.58
CA PRO A 244 -6.31 -15.66 -18.44
C PRO A 244 -6.35 -14.13 -18.30
N TRP A 245 -7.42 -13.58 -17.73
CA TRP A 245 -7.58 -12.14 -17.45
C TRP A 245 -6.75 -11.63 -16.28
N VAL A 246 -6.18 -12.51 -15.48
CA VAL A 246 -5.27 -12.13 -14.40
C VAL A 246 -3.90 -11.70 -14.98
N GLU A 247 -3.73 -11.77 -16.30
CA GLU A 247 -2.53 -11.34 -17.02
C GLU A 247 -2.09 -9.92 -16.62
N GLY A 248 -0.92 -9.84 -15.97
CA GLY A 248 -0.30 -8.61 -15.45
C GLY A 248 -0.31 -8.49 -13.92
N ASP A 249 -1.19 -9.22 -13.23
CA ASP A 249 -1.22 -9.29 -11.76
C ASP A 249 -0.43 -10.50 -11.26
N ASN A 250 0.11 -10.39 -10.04
CA ASN A 250 0.77 -11.49 -9.35
C ASN A 250 0.56 -11.38 -7.85
N VAL A 251 0.53 -12.53 -7.17
CA VAL A 251 0.59 -12.58 -5.71
C VAL A 251 1.90 -11.97 -5.23
N ARG A 252 1.82 -11.32 -4.08
CA ARG A 252 2.96 -10.63 -3.45
C ARG A 252 3.11 -11.17 -2.04
N PRO A 253 3.59 -12.42 -1.86
CA PRO A 253 3.80 -12.98 -0.54
C PRO A 253 4.63 -12.03 0.33
N LYS A 254 4.17 -11.84 1.56
CA LYS A 254 4.83 -11.03 2.59
C LYS A 254 4.34 -11.46 3.96
N SER A 255 5.09 -11.13 5.00
CA SER A 255 4.72 -11.35 6.39
C SER A 255 4.76 -10.03 7.12
N ILE A 256 3.62 -9.50 7.54
CA ILE A 256 3.56 -8.26 8.33
C ILE A 256 2.65 -8.49 9.53
N ALA A 257 1.37 -8.75 9.28
CA ALA A 257 0.45 -9.15 10.35
C ALA A 257 0.86 -10.51 10.94
N ARG A 258 1.32 -11.43 10.08
CA ARG A 258 1.85 -12.73 10.51
C ARG A 258 3.08 -12.57 11.41
N GLU A 259 4.06 -11.76 11.00
CA GLU A 259 5.26 -11.51 11.80
C GLU A 259 4.89 -10.92 13.18
N MET A 260 3.96 -9.96 13.22
CA MET A 260 3.48 -9.39 14.48
C MET A 260 2.88 -10.45 15.40
N ARG A 261 2.10 -11.40 14.86
CA ARG A 261 1.52 -12.52 15.64
C ARG A 261 2.60 -13.50 16.10
N GLU A 262 3.48 -13.94 15.20
CA GLU A 262 4.56 -14.90 15.49
C GLU A 262 5.54 -14.37 16.55
N ARG A 263 5.83 -13.07 16.53
CA ARG A 263 6.73 -12.42 17.48
C ARG A 263 6.02 -11.84 18.70
N ALA A 264 4.69 -11.98 18.79
CA ALA A 264 3.85 -11.37 19.80
C ALA A 264 4.10 -9.86 20.00
N MET A 265 4.37 -9.14 18.90
CA MET A 265 4.66 -7.71 18.94
C MET A 265 3.38 -6.89 18.95
N THR A 266 3.32 -5.91 19.85
CA THR A 266 2.33 -4.82 19.78
C THR A 266 2.60 -3.89 18.60
N PHE A 267 1.63 -3.07 18.23
CA PHE A 267 1.80 -2.04 17.19
C PHE A 267 2.98 -1.10 17.50
N GLY A 268 3.07 -0.60 18.74
CA GLY A 268 4.15 0.29 19.15
C GLY A 268 5.52 -0.38 19.14
N GLU A 269 5.63 -1.64 19.57
CA GLU A 269 6.88 -2.40 19.48
C GLU A 269 7.30 -2.62 18.04
N TYR A 270 6.38 -2.98 17.15
CA TYR A 270 6.68 -3.17 15.73
C TYR A 270 7.14 -1.88 15.06
N VAL A 271 6.46 -0.76 15.34
CA VAL A 271 6.85 0.58 14.87
C VAL A 271 8.25 0.95 15.37
N ASN A 272 8.54 0.72 16.65
CA ASN A 272 9.84 1.03 17.22
C ASN A 272 10.95 0.10 16.69
N HIS A 273 10.65 -1.19 16.54
CA HIS A 273 11.58 -2.20 16.05
C HIS A 273 12.08 -1.87 14.63
N TYR A 274 11.16 -1.44 13.76
CA TYR A 274 11.45 -1.10 12.36
C TYR A 274 11.65 0.40 12.10
N GLY A 275 11.53 1.27 13.11
CA GLY A 275 11.70 2.71 12.95
C GLY A 275 10.63 3.38 12.08
N LEU A 276 9.38 2.94 12.16
CA LEU A 276 8.29 3.30 11.25
C LEU A 276 7.53 4.57 11.63
N LYS A 277 8.10 5.47 12.45
CA LYS A 277 7.41 6.67 12.99
C LYS A 277 6.73 7.57 11.94
N ARG A 278 7.24 7.59 10.71
CA ARG A 278 6.67 8.37 9.59
C ARG A 278 5.74 7.57 8.68
N SER A 279 5.48 6.31 9.02
CA SER A 279 4.69 5.36 8.24
C SER A 279 3.71 4.57 9.11
N GLU A 280 3.43 5.05 10.33
CA GLU A 280 2.48 4.43 11.26
C GLU A 280 1.08 4.32 10.65
N GLY A 281 0.57 5.40 10.07
CA GLY A 281 -0.72 5.38 9.38
C GLY A 281 -0.77 4.41 8.18
N LEU A 282 0.36 4.22 7.48
CA LEU A 282 0.44 3.22 6.40
C LEU A 282 0.36 1.80 6.96
N LEU A 283 1.07 1.53 8.07
CA LEU A 283 1.02 0.24 8.75
C LEU A 283 -0.39 -0.03 9.28
N LEU A 284 -1.01 0.93 9.97
CA LEU A 284 -2.37 0.78 10.49
C LEU A 284 -3.38 0.52 9.36
N ARG A 285 -3.27 1.26 8.25
CA ARG A 285 -4.11 1.01 7.05
C ARG A 285 -3.94 -0.41 6.54
N TYR A 286 -2.69 -0.88 6.40
CA TYR A 286 -2.41 -2.23 5.95
C TYR A 286 -2.99 -3.30 6.91
N LEU A 287 -2.82 -3.14 8.23
CA LEU A 287 -3.38 -4.06 9.22
C LEU A 287 -4.91 -4.05 9.21
N SER A 288 -5.52 -2.88 8.99
CA SER A 288 -6.97 -2.77 8.80
C SER A 288 -7.44 -3.51 7.55
N ASP A 289 -6.68 -3.43 6.46
CA ASP A 289 -6.98 -4.15 5.22
C ASP A 289 -6.85 -5.66 5.40
N ALA A 290 -5.83 -6.14 6.14
CA ALA A 290 -5.68 -7.54 6.52
C ALA A 290 -6.83 -8.04 7.40
N TYR A 291 -7.25 -7.25 8.39
CA TYR A 291 -8.41 -7.56 9.23
C TYR A 291 -9.71 -7.67 8.40
N ARG A 292 -9.94 -6.72 7.49
CA ARG A 292 -11.11 -6.77 6.59
C ARG A 292 -11.05 -7.98 5.67
N ALA A 293 -9.87 -8.35 5.17
CA ALA A 293 -9.68 -9.51 4.32
C ALA A 293 -10.05 -10.81 5.06
N LEU A 294 -9.64 -10.96 6.33
CA LEU A 294 -10.03 -12.10 7.17
C LEU A 294 -11.54 -12.21 7.35
N ILE A 295 -12.21 -11.09 7.62
CA ILE A 295 -13.67 -11.10 7.82
C ILE A 295 -14.41 -11.46 6.53
N ARG A 296 -13.95 -10.95 5.39
CA ARG A 296 -14.71 -10.97 4.13
C ARG A 296 -14.38 -12.15 3.23
N ASN A 297 -13.12 -12.58 3.19
CA ASN A 297 -12.64 -13.54 2.20
C ASN A 297 -12.52 -14.96 2.74
N VAL A 298 -12.74 -15.17 4.05
CA VAL A 298 -12.70 -16.50 4.66
C VAL A 298 -14.13 -17.07 4.71
N PRO A 299 -14.43 -18.11 3.92
CA PRO A 299 -15.70 -18.85 3.97
C PRO A 299 -15.99 -19.41 5.37
N ALA A 300 -17.26 -19.52 5.72
CA ALA A 300 -17.68 -19.97 7.06
C ALA A 300 -17.25 -21.41 7.37
N ASP A 301 -17.19 -22.27 6.37
CA ASP A 301 -16.74 -23.65 6.44
C ASP A 301 -15.22 -23.81 6.62
N LEU A 302 -14.44 -22.76 6.32
CA LEU A 302 -13.00 -22.71 6.52
C LEU A 302 -12.59 -22.06 7.85
N ARG A 303 -13.57 -21.61 8.67
CA ARG A 303 -13.31 -21.02 9.99
C ARG A 303 -13.03 -22.09 11.04
N THR A 304 -11.97 -21.84 11.81
CA THR A 304 -11.60 -22.63 12.99
C THR A 304 -11.52 -21.72 14.21
N ALA A 305 -11.58 -22.29 15.41
CA ALA A 305 -11.46 -21.50 16.64
C ALA A 305 -10.15 -20.71 16.73
N GLU A 306 -9.04 -21.29 16.24
CA GLU A 306 -7.74 -20.61 16.17
C GLU A 306 -7.77 -19.41 15.20
N LEU A 307 -8.42 -19.57 14.04
CA LEU A 307 -8.54 -18.50 13.06
C LEU A 307 -9.46 -17.37 13.55
N ASP A 308 -10.52 -17.69 14.26
CA ASP A 308 -11.38 -16.69 14.90
C ASP A 308 -10.60 -15.94 15.99
N GLU A 309 -9.79 -16.61 16.81
CA GLU A 309 -8.91 -15.96 17.80
C GLU A 309 -7.90 -15.01 17.14
N LEU A 310 -7.28 -15.44 16.03
CA LEU A 310 -6.36 -14.59 15.26
C LEU A 310 -7.08 -13.37 14.69
N THR A 311 -8.31 -13.55 14.20
CA THR A 311 -9.14 -12.47 13.65
C THR A 311 -9.52 -11.47 14.73
N ASP A 312 -9.93 -11.95 15.91
CA ASP A 312 -10.26 -11.12 17.07
C ASP A 312 -9.05 -10.35 17.58
N TRP A 313 -7.88 -10.99 17.66
CA TRP A 313 -6.63 -10.34 18.03
C TRP A 313 -6.30 -9.19 17.07
N LEU A 314 -6.35 -9.41 15.76
CA LEU A 314 -6.04 -8.38 14.78
C LEU A 314 -7.07 -7.24 14.83
N GLY A 315 -8.35 -7.57 15.01
CA GLY A 315 -9.42 -6.59 15.17
C GLY A 315 -9.31 -5.76 16.46
N ALA A 316 -8.85 -6.36 17.56
CA ALA A 316 -8.56 -5.65 18.80
C ALA A 316 -7.36 -4.71 18.65
N LEU A 317 -6.30 -5.18 17.97
CA LEU A 317 -5.11 -4.38 17.68
C LEU A 317 -5.46 -3.13 16.86
N VAL A 318 -6.20 -3.30 15.75
CA VAL A 318 -6.59 -2.18 14.88
C VAL A 318 -7.46 -1.16 15.64
N ARG A 319 -8.49 -1.62 16.38
CA ARG A 319 -9.38 -0.73 17.14
C ARG A 319 -8.64 0.02 18.25
N GLY A 320 -7.76 -0.65 18.98
CA GLY A 320 -7.00 -0.04 20.07
C GLY A 320 -6.04 1.06 19.59
N VAL A 321 -5.41 0.87 18.44
CA VAL A 321 -4.50 1.87 17.86
C VAL A 321 -5.30 3.07 17.32
N ASP A 322 -6.39 2.83 16.61
CA ASP A 322 -7.23 3.90 16.05
C ASP A 322 -7.75 4.84 17.14
N SER A 323 -8.23 4.30 18.27
CA SER A 323 -8.60 5.13 19.44
C SER A 323 -7.42 5.91 20.01
N SER A 324 -6.23 5.31 20.10
CA SER A 324 -5.06 6.00 20.66
C SER A 324 -4.53 7.13 19.77
N LEU A 325 -4.62 6.96 18.44
CA LEU A 325 -4.22 8.00 17.47
C LEU A 325 -5.22 9.16 17.47
N LEU A 326 -6.52 8.86 17.61
CA LEU A 326 -7.55 9.87 17.80
C LEU A 326 -7.30 10.68 19.08
N ASP A 327 -7.04 10.01 20.20
CA ASP A 327 -6.72 10.67 21.47
C ASP A 327 -5.45 11.54 21.39
N GLU A 328 -4.41 11.08 20.67
CA GLU A 328 -3.17 11.86 20.48
C GLU A 328 -3.39 13.07 19.56
N TRP A 329 -4.18 12.91 18.49
CA TRP A 329 -4.55 14.01 17.61
C TRP A 329 -5.35 15.08 18.35
N GLU A 330 -6.35 14.68 19.14
CA GLU A 330 -7.14 15.58 19.98
C GLU A 330 -6.26 16.36 20.97
N ARG A 331 -5.25 15.71 21.57
CA ARG A 331 -4.27 16.38 22.44
C ARG A 331 -3.41 17.38 21.67
N LEU A 332 -2.92 17.05 20.49
CA LEU A 332 -2.10 17.96 19.68
C LEU A 332 -2.90 19.18 19.21
N THR A 333 -4.17 18.99 18.86
CA THR A 333 -5.08 20.09 18.51
C THR A 333 -5.38 20.96 19.73
N ALA A 334 -5.65 20.37 20.90
CA ALA A 334 -5.87 21.12 22.14
C ALA A 334 -4.64 21.95 22.55
N VAL A 335 -3.43 21.39 22.44
CA VAL A 335 -2.17 22.10 22.73
C VAL A 335 -1.92 23.24 21.72
N ALA A 336 -2.29 23.06 20.45
CA ALA A 336 -2.19 24.11 19.44
C ALA A 336 -3.17 25.26 19.72
N GLU A 337 -4.41 24.96 20.14
CA GLU A 337 -5.41 25.96 20.52
C GLU A 337 -5.04 26.71 21.81
N GLU A 338 -4.39 26.05 22.78
CA GLU A 338 -3.87 26.70 23.98
C GLU A 338 -2.65 27.58 23.70
N ALA A 339 -1.83 27.25 22.69
CA ALA A 339 -0.69 28.08 22.28
C ALA A 339 -1.07 29.31 21.45
N GLU A 340 -2.26 29.31 20.83
CA GLU A 340 -2.82 30.46 20.13
C GLU A 340 -3.59 31.45 21.04
N ARG A 341 -3.91 31.05 22.27
CA ARG A 341 -4.48 31.92 23.32
C ARG A 341 -3.37 32.56 24.15
#